data_AF-A0A558D911-F1
#
_entry.id   AF-A0A558D911-F1
#
_cell.length_a   1.000
_cell.length_b   1.000
_cell.length_c   1.000
_cell.angle_alpha   90.00
_cell.angle_beta   90.00
_cell.angle_gamma   90.00
#
_symmetry.space_group_name_H-M   'P 1'
#
loop_
_entity.id
_entity.type
_entity.pdbx_description
1 polymer ?
#
loop_
_entity_poly.entity_id
_entity_poly.type
_entity_poly.pdbx_seq_one_letter_code
_entity_poly.pdbx_strand_id
1 'polypeptide(L)'
;MDITTPTVLKSLSAAGSASKELTAWWKKSKGDSRALIGELKDNLIYLDIVVKDKVELGEVIEKISVAEYKRLANAGFNFNSLKRGKIATLPALKGTDLASWQGKQADELVESIYDKLNDLKLRYPHVKKNSKYRWSVRINNIRKRIWLLLMHVRS
;
A
#
# COMPACT_ATOMS: atom_id res chain seq x y z
N MET A 1 -6.95 -15.51 20.98
CA MET A 1 -8.06 -15.38 20.01
C MET A 1 -7.50 -15.69 18.63
N ASP A 2 -7.82 -16.87 18.12
CA ASP A 2 -7.39 -17.30 16.78
C ASP A 2 -8.23 -16.56 15.71
N ILE A 3 -7.63 -15.53 15.13
CA ILE A 3 -8.26 -14.77 14.06
C ILE A 3 -8.03 -15.56 12.76
N THR A 4 -9.07 -16.20 12.26
CA THR A 4 -9.03 -16.96 11.01
C THR A 4 -8.74 -16.03 9.81
N THR A 5 -7.97 -16.55 8.85
CA THR A 5 -7.54 -15.94 7.58
C THR A 5 -8.60 -15.09 6.85
N PRO A 6 -9.89 -15.49 6.79
CA PRO A 6 -10.93 -14.70 6.13
C PRO A 6 -11.28 -13.41 6.89
N THR A 7 -11.09 -13.37 8.21
CA THR A 7 -11.51 -12.27 9.08
C THR A 7 -10.55 -11.08 8.97
N VAL A 8 -9.25 -11.35 8.83
CA VAL A 8 -8.21 -10.33 8.58
C VAL A 8 -8.31 -9.75 7.17
N LEU A 9 -8.65 -10.58 6.17
CA LEU A 9 -8.94 -10.10 4.82
C LEU A 9 -10.32 -9.42 4.71
N LYS A 10 -11.28 -9.77 5.57
CA LYS A 10 -12.55 -9.04 5.72
C LYS A 10 -12.34 -7.69 6.40
N SER A 11 -11.41 -7.52 7.34
CA SER A 11 -11.12 -6.17 7.89
C SER A 11 -10.53 -5.23 6.83
N LEU A 12 -9.90 -5.77 5.79
CA LEU A 12 -9.49 -5.07 4.56
C LEU A 12 -10.68 -4.46 3.77
N SER A 13 -11.92 -4.96 3.99
CA SER A 13 -13.14 -4.35 3.45
C SER A 13 -13.54 -3.06 4.19
N ALA A 14 -13.01 -2.82 5.38
CA ALA A 14 -13.18 -1.58 6.11
C ALA A 14 -12.03 -0.60 5.83
N ALA A 15 -11.97 0.01 4.62
CA ALA A 15 -11.08 1.17 4.34
C ALA A 15 -11.08 2.25 5.43
N GLY A 16 -12.17 2.37 6.19
CA GLY A 16 -12.21 3.27 7.34
C GLY A 16 -11.18 2.94 8.44
N SER A 17 -10.72 1.70 8.58
CA SER A 17 -9.69 1.30 9.54
C SER A 17 -8.28 1.62 9.00
N ALA A 18 -7.94 1.16 7.79
CA ALA A 18 -6.60 1.36 7.23
C ALA A 18 -6.23 2.85 7.05
N SER A 19 -7.17 3.66 6.55
CA SER A 19 -6.96 5.10 6.38
C SER A 19 -6.86 5.86 7.71
N LYS A 20 -7.61 5.45 8.74
CA LYS A 20 -7.46 5.98 10.11
C LYS A 20 -6.11 5.62 10.71
N GLU A 21 -5.65 4.39 10.51
CA GLU A 21 -4.35 3.92 10.98
C GLU A 21 -3.19 4.64 10.27
N LEU A 22 -3.25 4.81 8.95
CA LEU A 22 -2.29 5.65 8.21
C LEU A 22 -2.31 7.09 8.72
N THR A 23 -3.48 7.65 8.99
CA THR A 23 -3.59 9.01 9.53
C THR A 23 -2.94 9.11 10.92
N ALA A 24 -3.13 8.12 11.78
CA ALA A 24 -2.49 8.07 13.09
C ALA A 24 -0.97 7.93 12.98
N TRP A 25 -0.49 7.06 12.09
CA TRP A 25 0.95 6.89 11.82
C TRP A 25 1.58 8.17 11.24
N TRP A 26 0.91 8.79 10.27
CA TRP A 26 1.31 10.06 9.67
C TRP A 26 1.42 11.17 10.73
N LYS A 27 0.41 11.31 11.60
CA LYS A 27 0.39 12.33 12.67
C LYS A 27 1.59 12.21 13.61
N LYS A 28 2.03 10.99 13.93
CA LYS A 28 3.18 10.71 14.81
C LYS A 28 4.53 10.82 14.10
N SER A 29 4.54 10.80 12.78
CA SER A 29 5.76 10.87 11.97
C SER A 29 6.21 12.31 11.77
N LYS A 30 7.52 12.51 11.59
CA LYS A 30 8.17 13.80 11.37
C LYS A 30 9.07 13.74 10.13
N GLY A 31 9.42 14.91 9.59
CA GLY A 31 10.37 15.06 8.48
C GLY A 31 9.99 14.24 7.25
N ASP A 32 11.00 13.66 6.62
CA ASP A 32 10.86 12.87 5.39
C ASP A 32 9.92 11.67 5.53
N SER A 33 9.96 10.96 6.67
CA SER A 33 9.02 9.86 6.94
C SER A 33 7.57 10.36 6.89
N ARG A 34 7.30 11.55 7.45
CA ARG A 34 5.95 12.14 7.40
C ARG A 34 5.51 12.46 5.97
N ALA A 35 6.41 12.97 5.14
CA ALA A 35 6.11 13.28 3.74
C ALA A 35 5.74 12.00 2.97
N LEU A 36 6.56 10.95 3.09
CA LEU A 36 6.32 9.66 2.46
C LEU A 36 4.99 9.02 2.91
N ILE A 37 4.73 8.98 4.22
CA ILE A 37 3.50 8.40 4.76
C ILE A 37 2.28 9.23 4.33
N GLY A 38 2.44 10.56 4.19
CA GLY A 38 1.41 11.43 3.64
C GLY A 38 1.03 11.04 2.22
N GLU A 39 2.02 10.90 1.34
CA GLU A 39 1.83 10.43 -0.04
C GLU A 39 1.19 9.03 -0.07
N LEU A 40 1.66 8.10 0.77
CA LEU A 40 1.10 6.76 0.88
C LEU A 40 -0.38 6.76 1.32
N LYS A 41 -0.73 7.63 2.27
CA LYS A 41 -2.09 7.84 2.78
C LYS A 41 -3.01 8.37 1.67
N ASP A 42 -2.59 9.41 0.96
CA ASP A 42 -3.39 10.00 -0.11
C ASP A 42 -3.59 9.00 -1.27
N ASN A 43 -2.54 8.25 -1.61
CA ASN A 43 -2.64 7.14 -2.57
C ASN A 43 -3.64 6.09 -2.12
N LEU A 44 -3.62 5.64 -0.86
CA LEU A 44 -4.59 4.66 -0.37
C LEU A 44 -6.02 5.18 -0.51
N ILE A 45 -6.26 6.45 -0.20
CA ILE A 45 -7.59 7.10 -0.33
C ILE A 45 -8.08 7.02 -1.78
N TYR A 46 -7.26 7.37 -2.75
CA TYR A 46 -7.64 7.28 -4.17
C TYR A 46 -7.90 5.84 -4.62
N LEU A 47 -7.09 4.87 -4.16
CA LEU A 47 -7.33 3.46 -4.46
C LEU A 47 -8.62 2.94 -3.81
N ASP A 48 -8.96 3.42 -2.61
CA ASP A 48 -10.19 3.09 -1.91
C ASP A 48 -11.41 3.66 -2.63
N ILE A 49 -11.36 4.91 -3.10
CA ILE A 49 -12.44 5.54 -3.90
C ILE A 49 -12.76 4.70 -5.14
N VAL A 50 -11.74 4.20 -5.84
CA VAL A 50 -11.96 3.33 -7.02
C VAL A 50 -12.61 2.00 -6.65
N VAL A 51 -12.15 1.35 -5.58
CA VAL A 51 -12.65 0.01 -5.22
C VAL A 51 -14.03 0.06 -4.57
N LYS A 52 -14.27 1.06 -3.71
CA LYS A 52 -15.45 1.15 -2.84
C LYS A 52 -16.55 1.97 -3.48
N ASP A 53 -16.21 3.16 -3.93
CA ASP A 53 -17.16 4.12 -4.46
C ASP A 53 -17.37 3.92 -5.98
N LYS A 54 -16.66 2.95 -6.57
CA LYS A 54 -16.75 2.53 -7.97
C LYS A 54 -16.45 3.64 -8.97
N VAL A 55 -15.72 4.65 -8.52
CA VAL A 55 -15.17 5.71 -9.37
C VAL A 55 -14.20 5.10 -10.37
N GLU A 56 -14.21 5.61 -11.61
CA GLU A 56 -13.30 5.12 -12.63
C GLU A 56 -11.84 5.43 -12.27
N LEU A 57 -10.94 4.47 -12.49
CA LEU A 57 -9.51 4.65 -12.23
C LEU A 57 -8.95 5.89 -12.95
N GLY A 58 -9.49 6.22 -14.14
CA GLY A 58 -9.05 7.37 -14.92
C GLY A 58 -9.28 8.72 -14.25
N GLU A 59 -10.27 8.83 -13.35
CA GLU A 59 -10.58 10.07 -12.63
C GLU A 59 -9.58 10.35 -11.50
N VAL A 60 -8.85 9.32 -11.04
CA VAL A 60 -7.92 9.43 -9.92
C VAL A 60 -6.47 9.12 -10.29
N ILE A 61 -6.20 8.54 -11.46
CA ILE A 61 -4.86 8.04 -11.82
C ILE A 61 -3.78 9.12 -11.81
N GLU A 62 -4.13 10.34 -12.25
CA GLU A 62 -3.20 11.48 -12.24
C GLU A 62 -2.91 11.98 -10.83
N LYS A 63 -3.84 11.74 -9.89
CA LYS A 63 -3.72 12.13 -8.48
C LYS A 63 -2.89 11.13 -7.66
N ILE A 64 -2.72 9.90 -8.15
CA ILE A 64 -1.78 8.95 -7.56
C ILE A 64 -0.37 9.54 -7.69
N SER A 65 0.38 9.61 -6.59
CA SER A 65 1.72 10.20 -6.56
C SER A 65 2.79 9.17 -6.17
N VAL A 66 3.98 9.35 -6.72
CA VAL A 66 5.21 8.60 -6.37
C VAL A 66 6.41 9.56 -6.23
N ALA A 67 6.13 10.85 -6.09
CA ALA A 67 7.10 11.93 -6.14
C ALA A 67 7.96 11.96 -4.87
N GLU A 68 7.33 11.87 -3.69
CA GLU A 68 8.07 11.86 -2.42
C GLU A 68 8.91 10.60 -2.29
N TYR A 69 8.36 9.43 -2.66
CA TYR A 69 9.15 8.21 -2.75
C TYR A 69 10.39 8.38 -3.64
N LYS A 70 10.22 8.89 -4.87
CA LYS A 70 11.35 9.09 -5.80
C LYS A 70 12.37 10.09 -5.25
N ARG A 71 11.93 11.21 -4.66
CA ARG A 71 12.80 12.20 -4.03
C ARG A 71 13.64 11.54 -2.94
N LEU A 72 13.01 10.76 -2.06
CA LEU A 72 13.67 10.10 -0.93
C LEU A 72 14.60 8.98 -1.36
N ALA A 73 14.19 8.16 -2.34
CA ALA A 73 15.04 7.14 -2.93
C ALA A 73 16.32 7.76 -3.52
N ASN A 74 16.18 8.85 -4.29
CA ASN A 74 17.32 9.58 -4.86
C ASN A 74 18.21 10.23 -3.79
N ALA A 75 17.64 10.62 -2.65
CA ALA A 75 18.37 11.18 -1.53
C ALA A 75 19.03 10.12 -0.62
N GLY A 76 18.90 8.82 -0.95
CA GLY A 76 19.46 7.73 -0.15
C GLY A 76 18.73 7.51 1.19
N PHE A 77 17.46 7.90 1.27
CA PHE A 77 16.65 7.71 2.47
C PHE A 77 16.54 6.22 2.83
N ASN A 78 16.86 5.88 4.08
CA ASN A 78 16.73 4.52 4.57
C ASN A 78 15.27 4.20 4.92
N PHE A 79 14.55 3.51 4.03
CA PHE A 79 13.15 3.12 4.26
C PHE A 79 12.96 2.12 5.42
N ASN A 80 13.99 1.40 5.84
CA ASN A 80 13.93 0.59 7.08
C ASN A 80 13.88 1.45 8.35
N SER A 81 14.06 2.77 8.23
CA SER A 81 13.81 3.70 9.35
C SER A 81 12.33 3.83 9.69
N LEU A 82 11.41 3.48 8.77
CA LEU A 82 9.96 3.47 9.01
C LEU A 82 9.57 2.42 10.05
N LYS A 83 10.19 1.24 9.98
CA LYS A 83 10.11 0.18 10.98
C LYS A 83 11.36 -0.68 10.88
N ARG A 84 12.07 -0.82 12.01
CA ARG A 84 13.23 -1.70 12.10
C ARG A 84 12.79 -3.16 12.23
N GLY A 85 13.63 -4.05 11.72
CA GLY A 85 13.41 -5.49 11.77
C GLY A 85 12.66 -6.00 10.55
N LYS A 86 12.48 -7.32 10.53
CA LYS A 86 11.81 -8.03 9.44
C LYS A 86 10.30 -8.03 9.64
N ILE A 87 9.55 -8.12 8.55
CA ILE A 87 8.11 -8.37 8.57
C ILE A 87 7.86 -9.70 9.30
N ALA A 88 7.09 -9.62 10.38
CA ALA A 88 6.82 -10.75 11.25
C ALA A 88 6.13 -11.90 10.52
N THR A 89 6.42 -13.12 10.95
CA THR A 89 5.68 -14.31 10.52
C THR A 89 4.27 -14.25 11.11
N LEU A 90 3.27 -14.19 10.25
CA LEU A 90 1.86 -14.11 10.61
C LEU A 90 1.16 -15.37 10.06
N PRO A 91 0.72 -16.31 10.93
CA PRO A 91 -0.01 -17.50 10.50
C PRO A 91 -1.23 -17.19 9.64
N ALA A 92 -1.89 -16.05 9.90
CA ALA A 92 -3.03 -15.54 9.14
C ALA A 92 -2.70 -15.14 7.69
N LEU A 93 -1.44 -15.09 7.29
CA LEU A 93 -1.04 -14.85 5.89
C LEU A 93 -0.75 -16.15 5.13
N LYS A 94 -0.73 -17.31 5.77
CA LYS A 94 -0.47 -18.59 5.10
C LYS A 94 -1.50 -18.84 4.00
N GLY A 95 -1.02 -19.21 2.81
CA GLY A 95 -1.86 -19.44 1.63
C GLY A 95 -2.36 -18.16 0.93
N THR A 96 -1.96 -16.97 1.40
CA THR A 96 -2.27 -15.70 0.74
C THR A 96 -1.13 -15.24 -0.17
N ASP A 97 -1.43 -14.31 -1.07
CA ASP A 97 -0.42 -13.62 -1.89
C ASP A 97 0.57 -12.79 -1.07
N LEU A 98 0.24 -12.50 0.20
CA LEU A 98 1.11 -11.78 1.13
C LEU A 98 2.10 -12.69 1.87
N ALA A 99 1.95 -14.02 1.81
CA ALA A 99 2.78 -14.95 2.58
C ALA A 99 4.29 -14.79 2.31
N SER A 100 4.65 -14.47 1.06
CA SER A 100 6.03 -14.30 0.59
C SER A 100 6.75 -13.06 1.15
N TRP A 101 6.04 -12.18 1.85
CA TRP A 101 6.62 -10.99 2.47
C TRP A 101 7.16 -11.23 3.88
N GLN A 102 6.81 -12.35 4.51
CA GLN A 102 7.31 -12.69 5.85
C GLN A 102 8.82 -12.87 5.81
N GLY A 103 9.54 -12.26 6.76
CA GLY A 103 11.01 -12.29 6.82
C GLY A 103 11.72 -11.28 5.92
N LYS A 104 11.00 -10.53 5.09
CA LYS A 104 11.54 -9.41 4.30
C LYS A 104 11.64 -8.13 5.10
N GLN A 105 12.39 -7.19 4.58
CA GLN A 105 12.61 -5.87 5.17
C GLN A 105 11.50 -4.88 4.77
N ALA A 106 11.37 -3.78 5.51
CA ALA A 106 10.32 -2.78 5.28
C ALA A 106 10.55 -2.01 3.97
N ASP A 107 11.81 -1.74 3.62
CA ASP A 107 12.21 -1.13 2.36
C ASP A 107 11.72 -1.92 1.13
N GLU A 108 11.90 -3.24 1.12
CA GLU A 108 11.44 -4.12 0.03
C GLU A 108 9.93 -4.00 -0.18
N LEU A 109 9.16 -3.87 0.91
CA LEU A 109 7.71 -3.72 0.83
C LEU A 109 7.32 -2.32 0.34
N VAL A 110 8.01 -1.27 0.79
CA VAL A 110 7.79 0.12 0.37
C VAL A 110 8.08 0.27 -1.13
N GLU A 111 9.26 -0.16 -1.59
CA GLU A 111 9.65 -0.15 -3.00
C GLU A 111 8.61 -0.87 -3.86
N SER A 112 8.22 -2.07 -3.44
CA SER A 112 7.22 -2.89 -4.12
C SER A 112 5.81 -2.28 -4.14
N ILE A 113 5.44 -1.42 -3.20
CA ILE A 113 4.19 -0.64 -3.26
C ILE A 113 4.33 0.44 -4.33
N TYR A 114 5.41 1.23 -4.26
CA TYR A 114 5.63 2.38 -5.14
C TYR A 114 5.89 1.99 -6.59
N ASP A 115 6.56 0.88 -6.85
CA ASP A 115 6.71 0.30 -8.18
C ASP A 115 5.35 -0.04 -8.79
N LYS A 116 4.43 -0.59 -7.99
CA LYS A 116 3.09 -0.94 -8.49
C LYS A 116 2.22 0.28 -8.69
N LEU A 117 2.37 1.32 -7.88
CA LEU A 117 1.72 2.62 -8.11
C LEU A 117 2.24 3.26 -9.40
N ASN A 118 3.56 3.25 -9.62
CA ASN A 118 4.15 3.77 -10.84
C ASN A 118 3.76 2.94 -12.08
N ASP A 119 3.72 1.61 -11.98
CA ASP A 119 3.22 0.70 -13.03
C ASP A 119 1.76 0.98 -13.38
N LEU A 120 0.92 1.27 -12.37
CA LEU A 120 -0.47 1.68 -12.55
C LEU A 120 -0.56 2.95 -13.41
N LYS A 121 0.21 3.99 -13.06
CA LYS A 121 0.26 5.26 -13.80
C LYS A 121 0.78 5.07 -15.22
N LEU A 122 1.88 4.36 -15.40
CA LEU A 122 2.51 4.17 -16.71
C LEU A 122 1.60 3.38 -17.65
N ARG A 123 0.96 2.31 -17.17
CA ARG A 123 0.19 1.44 -18.05
C ARG A 123 -1.19 2.00 -18.37
N TYR A 124 -1.81 2.73 -17.46
CA TYR A 124 -3.21 3.11 -17.61
C TYR A 124 -3.51 3.84 -18.93
N PRO A 125 -2.76 4.88 -19.35
CA PRO A 125 -2.98 5.55 -20.63
C PRO A 125 -2.96 4.60 -21.84
N HIS A 126 -2.10 3.57 -21.80
CA HIS A 126 -1.86 2.67 -22.92
C HIS A 126 -2.76 1.43 -22.93
N VAL A 127 -3.19 0.95 -21.76
CA VAL A 127 -3.95 -0.31 -21.65
C VAL A 127 -5.34 -0.15 -21.04
N LYS A 128 -5.82 1.09 -20.82
CA LYS A 128 -7.18 1.35 -20.27
C LYS A 128 -8.31 0.71 -21.08
N LYS A 129 -8.17 0.59 -22.41
CA LYS A 129 -9.17 -0.02 -23.29
C LYS A 129 -9.08 -1.55 -23.37
N ASN A 130 -8.07 -2.17 -22.74
CA ASN A 130 -7.90 -3.62 -22.76
C ASN A 130 -8.76 -4.28 -21.68
N SER A 131 -9.89 -4.86 -22.07
CA SER A 131 -10.83 -5.54 -21.17
C SER A 131 -10.25 -6.76 -20.44
N LYS A 132 -9.18 -7.38 -20.97
CA LYS A 132 -8.47 -8.48 -20.30
C LYS A 132 -7.54 -7.99 -19.19
N TYR A 133 -7.24 -6.69 -19.14
CA TYR A 133 -6.33 -6.13 -18.15
C TYR A 133 -7.05 -5.89 -16.82
N ARG A 134 -6.71 -6.70 -15.81
CA ARG A 134 -7.43 -6.75 -14.52
C ARG A 134 -7.02 -5.61 -13.57
N TRP A 135 -7.48 -4.39 -13.84
CA TRP A 135 -7.19 -3.20 -13.01
C TRP A 135 -7.60 -3.37 -11.54
N SER A 136 -8.82 -3.84 -11.28
CA SER A 136 -9.33 -4.05 -9.92
C SER A 136 -8.43 -4.98 -9.08
N VAL A 137 -7.88 -6.03 -9.69
CA VAL A 137 -6.97 -6.96 -9.01
C VAL A 137 -5.66 -6.26 -8.63
N ARG A 138 -5.09 -5.47 -9.54
CA ARG A 138 -3.84 -4.73 -9.28
C ARG A 138 -4.01 -3.71 -8.17
N ILE A 139 -5.09 -2.94 -8.20
CA ILE A 139 -5.43 -1.98 -7.15
C ILE A 139 -5.57 -2.69 -5.80
N ASN A 140 -6.30 -3.81 -5.75
CA ASN A 140 -6.46 -4.57 -4.51
C ASN A 140 -5.14 -5.15 -4.00
N ASN A 141 -4.25 -5.60 -4.87
CA ASN A 141 -2.93 -6.09 -4.46
C ASN A 141 -2.06 -4.97 -3.88
N ILE A 142 -2.15 -3.74 -4.40
CA ILE A 142 -1.48 -2.57 -3.80
C ILE A 142 -2.07 -2.28 -2.41
N ARG A 143 -3.41 -2.21 -2.30
CA ARG A 143 -4.10 -1.97 -1.02
C ARG A 143 -3.71 -3.00 0.05
N LYS A 144 -3.61 -4.29 -0.31
CA LYS A 144 -3.14 -5.36 0.57
C LYS A 144 -1.70 -5.17 1.05
N ARG A 145 -0.80 -4.71 0.18
CA ARG A 145 0.61 -4.42 0.55
C ARG A 145 0.72 -3.23 1.50
N ILE A 146 -0.06 -2.17 1.25
CA ILE A 146 -0.15 -1.01 2.16
C ILE A 146 -0.65 -1.46 3.53
N TRP A 147 -1.67 -2.32 3.57
CA TRP A 147 -2.16 -2.90 4.81
C TRP A 147 -1.08 -3.74 5.53
N LEU A 148 -0.32 -4.56 4.80
CA LEU A 148 0.77 -5.34 5.40
C LEU A 148 1.84 -4.42 6.01
N LEU A 149 2.16 -3.31 5.36
CA LEU A 149 3.10 -2.31 5.88
C LEU A 149 2.59 -1.71 7.19
N LEU A 150 1.29 -1.38 7.26
CA LEU A 150 0.67 -0.90 8.50
C LEU A 150 0.77 -1.91 9.63
N MET A 151 0.47 -3.18 9.34
CA MET A 151 0.59 -4.27 10.32
C MET A 151 2.02 -4.39 10.83
N HIS A 152 3.00 -4.30 9.93
CA HIS A 152 4.41 -4.37 10.30
C HIS A 152 4.83 -3.20 11.19
N VAL A 153 4.44 -1.96 10.86
CA VAL A 153 4.79 -0.78 11.65
C VAL A 153 4.22 -0.86 13.08
N ARG A 154 3.01 -1.45 13.23
CA ARG A 154 2.33 -1.63 14.52
C ARG A 154 2.91 -2.75 15.39
N SER A 155 3.56 -3.75 14.78
CA SER A 155 4.08 -4.92 15.49
C SER A 155 5.20 -4.63 16.47
#